data_AF-A0A4U1HGV3-F1
#
_entry.id   AF-A0A4U1HGV3-F1
#
_cell.length_a   1.000
_cell.length_b   1.000
_cell.length_c   1.000
_cell.angle_alpha   90.00
_cell.angle_beta   90.00
_cell.angle_gamma   90.00
#
_symmetry.space_group_name_H-M   'P 1'
#
loop_
_entity.id
_entity.type
_entity.pdbx_description
1 polymer ?
#
loop_
_entity_poly.entity_id
_entity_poly.type
_entity_poly.pdbx_seq_one_letter_code
_entity_poly.pdbx_strand_id
1 'polypeptide(L)'
;MLPATAKKTAGNTVVDQVQVGSVGKRTQEAVDETNVQASSSKAAKVGMDVAVAPEKTPLTAQSLRAQLDEQQPDVSRAGGVPSGFANSEAFSNFGNAVRTGLESAGYRDVEPILQGSAVTGKNFKTGQSFDVGRDSDFDIGLASPSLLKRAEALGIKLRSGKTRTGPLMARDLHRLGLKDLVTQLTEQSKRDVHFMIYNSPANAKERAPSVTLPNAKKRAPSVTLPNLKD
;
A
#
# COMPACT_ATOMS: atom_id res chain seq x y z
N MET A 1 -39.79 -48.89 -30.62
CA MET A 1 -41.16 -48.40 -30.33
C MET A 1 -41.04 -47.14 -29.48
N LEU A 2 -41.39 -46.00 -30.07
CA LEU A 2 -41.56 -44.69 -29.42
C LEU A 2 -42.98 -44.63 -28.77
N PRO A 3 -43.48 -43.48 -28.25
CA PRO A 3 -43.39 -43.07 -26.85
C PRO A 3 -44.78 -42.70 -26.27
N ALA A 4 -44.85 -42.27 -25.00
CA ALA A 4 -46.04 -41.60 -24.46
C ALA A 4 -45.74 -40.15 -24.07
N THR A 5 -46.23 -39.26 -24.91
CA THR A 5 -46.74 -37.88 -24.67
C THR A 5 -47.56 -37.77 -23.37
N ALA A 6 -47.70 -36.63 -22.67
CA ALA A 6 -48.25 -35.37 -23.20
C ALA A 6 -48.29 -34.21 -22.17
N LYS A 7 -48.22 -32.97 -22.72
CA LYS A 7 -48.97 -31.72 -22.42
C LYS A 7 -48.77 -30.98 -21.07
N LYS A 8 -48.40 -29.69 -21.00
CA LYS A 8 -48.84 -28.39 -21.61
C LYS A 8 -49.81 -27.63 -20.67
N THR A 9 -49.51 -26.34 -20.41
CA THR A 9 -50.39 -25.12 -20.27
C THR A 9 -49.61 -24.08 -19.43
N ALA A 10 -49.18 -22.88 -19.85
CA ALA A 10 -49.71 -21.74 -20.63
C ALA A 10 -50.52 -20.69 -19.81
N GLY A 11 -50.14 -19.41 -19.97
CA GLY A 11 -50.93 -18.20 -19.60
C GLY A 11 -50.82 -17.79 -18.12
N ASN A 12 -50.85 -16.52 -17.70
CA ASN A 12 -51.30 -15.26 -18.31
C ASN A 12 -50.78 -14.11 -17.38
N THR A 13 -50.17 -13.03 -17.88
CA THR A 13 -50.76 -11.66 -18.08
C THR A 13 -51.23 -11.02 -16.76
N VAL A 14 -50.81 -9.81 -16.38
CA VAL A 14 -51.44 -8.52 -16.77
C VAL A 14 -50.57 -7.35 -16.27
N VAL A 15 -50.53 -6.33 -17.12
CA VAL A 15 -50.08 -4.94 -17.01
C VAL A 15 -50.62 -4.17 -15.79
N ASP A 16 -49.89 -3.17 -15.31
CA ASP A 16 -50.55 -1.91 -14.95
C ASP A 16 -49.62 -0.69 -15.13
N GLN A 17 -50.09 0.25 -15.94
CA GLN A 17 -49.62 1.63 -16.07
C GLN A 17 -50.64 2.51 -15.34
N VAL A 18 -50.18 3.49 -14.53
CA VAL A 18 -50.78 4.84 -14.33
C VAL A 18 -49.67 5.65 -13.60
N GLN A 19 -49.02 6.72 -14.07
CA GLN A 19 -49.40 8.02 -14.67
C GLN A 19 -49.67 9.15 -13.65
N VAL A 20 -49.08 10.33 -13.93
CA VAL A 20 -49.33 11.73 -13.46
C VAL A 20 -49.18 12.05 -11.96
N GLY A 21 -48.72 13.20 -11.48
CA GLY A 21 -48.37 14.55 -11.97
C GLY A 21 -48.14 15.42 -10.70
N SER A 22 -47.30 16.45 -10.64
CA SER A 22 -47.64 17.89 -10.81
C SER A 22 -46.81 18.67 -9.76
N VAL A 23 -45.94 19.62 -10.13
CA VAL A 23 -46.09 21.10 -10.01
C VAL A 23 -46.29 21.68 -8.59
N GLY A 24 -45.40 22.63 -8.21
CA GLY A 24 -45.63 23.67 -7.18
C GLY A 24 -44.33 24.15 -6.51
N LYS A 25 -43.61 25.16 -7.02
CA LYS A 25 -43.68 26.63 -6.75
C LYS A 25 -43.25 27.08 -5.33
N ARG A 26 -42.11 27.83 -5.32
CA ARG A 26 -41.77 29.12 -4.65
C ARG A 26 -42.34 29.48 -3.26
N THR A 27 -41.41 29.89 -2.37
CA THR A 27 -41.19 31.20 -1.68
C THR A 27 -40.01 30.98 -0.71
N GLN A 28 -38.90 31.73 -0.63
CA GLN A 28 -38.55 33.15 -0.42
C GLN A 28 -39.05 33.82 0.87
N GLU A 29 -38.10 34.55 1.48
CA GLU A 29 -38.14 35.47 2.64
C GLU A 29 -38.09 34.85 4.04
N ALA A 30 -37.43 35.43 5.05
CA ALA A 30 -36.35 36.42 5.23
C ALA A 30 -36.25 36.61 6.77
N VAL A 31 -35.28 37.42 7.20
CA VAL A 31 -35.15 38.13 8.49
C VAL A 31 -34.66 37.34 9.72
N ASP A 32 -33.87 37.89 10.63
CA ASP A 32 -32.91 39.00 10.73
C ASP A 32 -32.33 38.90 12.17
N GLU A 33 -31.33 39.72 12.47
CA GLU A 33 -30.96 40.21 13.80
C GLU A 33 -29.96 39.40 14.65
N THR A 34 -28.70 39.72 14.37
CA THR A 34 -27.66 40.19 15.32
C THR A 34 -28.04 40.30 16.80
N ASN A 35 -27.16 39.79 17.67
CA ASN A 35 -26.93 40.38 18.99
C ASN A 35 -25.43 40.53 19.27
N VAL A 36 -25.06 41.77 19.61
CA VAL A 36 -23.74 42.28 19.97
C VAL A 36 -23.82 42.66 21.45
N GLN A 37 -22.80 42.33 22.25
CA GLN A 37 -22.15 43.20 23.27
C GLN A 37 -21.26 42.33 24.17
N ALA A 38 -19.93 42.51 24.12
CA ALA A 38 -19.13 43.54 24.81
C ALA A 38 -19.02 43.25 26.32
N SER A 39 -17.83 43.10 26.90
CA SER A 39 -16.86 44.18 27.25
C SER A 39 -15.84 43.51 28.20
N SER A 40 -14.56 43.89 28.35
CA SER A 40 -13.97 45.20 28.68
C SER A 40 -12.42 44.98 28.74
N SER A 41 -11.60 45.81 28.09
CA SER A 41 -10.74 46.88 28.68
C SER A 41 -9.45 46.37 29.39
N LYS A 42 -8.23 46.94 29.36
CA LYS A 42 -7.70 48.27 28.97
C LYS A 42 -6.15 48.29 29.08
N ALA A 43 -5.50 48.92 28.09
CA ALA A 43 -4.28 49.78 28.06
C ALA A 43 -2.93 49.46 28.80
N ALA A 44 -1.88 49.32 27.98
CA ALA A 44 -0.62 50.13 27.88
C ALA A 44 0.26 50.43 29.11
N LYS A 45 1.58 50.13 29.01
CA LYS A 45 2.68 51.14 28.87
C LYS A 45 4.07 50.50 28.62
N VAL A 46 4.92 51.32 28.01
CA VAL A 46 6.30 51.15 27.52
C VAL A 46 7.34 50.93 28.63
N GLY A 47 8.38 50.13 28.34
CA GLY A 47 9.67 50.12 29.04
C GLY A 47 10.78 49.57 28.13
N MET A 48 11.76 50.41 27.79
CA MET A 48 13.06 50.03 27.21
C MET A 48 13.90 49.39 28.32
N ASP A 49 14.55 48.27 28.04
CA ASP A 49 15.78 47.86 28.73
C ASP A 49 16.60 46.89 27.86
N VAL A 50 17.90 46.93 28.13
CA VAL A 50 19.03 46.52 27.30
C VAL A 50 19.45 45.06 27.54
N ALA A 51 19.93 44.43 26.46
CA ALA A 51 20.82 43.27 26.36
C ALA A 51 20.37 41.91 26.91
N VAL A 52 20.34 40.90 26.03
CA VAL A 52 21.01 39.60 26.21
C VAL A 52 21.31 39.03 24.82
N ALA A 53 22.60 38.80 24.51
CA ALA A 53 23.04 38.04 23.35
C ALA A 53 22.52 36.59 23.45
N PRO A 54 22.18 35.89 22.35
CA PRO A 54 21.73 34.52 22.46
C PRO A 54 22.89 33.66 22.99
N GLU A 55 22.77 33.22 24.25
CA GLU A 55 23.59 32.15 24.80
C GLU A 55 23.49 30.95 23.87
N LYS A 56 24.63 30.51 23.36
CA LYS A 56 24.78 29.26 22.64
C LYS A 56 24.48 28.13 23.61
N THR A 57 23.22 27.71 23.66
CA THR A 57 22.78 26.54 24.40
C THR A 57 23.62 25.35 23.92
N PRO A 58 24.30 24.61 24.82
CA PRO A 58 25.03 23.43 24.39
C PRO A 58 24.01 22.42 23.84
N LEU A 59 24.20 22.04 22.57
CA LEU A 59 23.41 21.01 21.92
C LEU A 59 23.50 19.74 22.78
N THR A 60 22.36 19.23 23.24
CA THR A 60 22.29 17.97 23.97
C THR A 60 22.62 16.81 23.04
N ALA A 61 23.09 15.68 23.58
CA ALA A 61 23.33 14.48 22.77
C ALA A 61 22.09 14.01 21.98
N GLN A 62 20.88 14.37 22.44
CA GLN A 62 19.62 14.16 21.72
C GLN A 62 19.42 15.11 20.54
N SER A 63 19.75 16.39 20.67
CA SER A 63 19.68 17.33 19.54
C SER A 63 20.86 17.16 18.58
N LEU A 64 22.03 16.72 19.04
CA LEU A 64 23.11 16.22 18.18
C LEU A 64 22.70 14.94 17.45
N ARG A 65 21.99 13.99 18.08
CA ARG A 65 21.48 12.80 17.38
C ARG A 65 20.43 13.15 16.34
N ALA A 66 19.52 14.07 16.64
CA ALA A 66 18.53 14.55 15.67
C ALA A 66 19.19 15.31 14.51
N GLN A 67 20.22 16.12 14.76
CA GLN A 67 20.98 16.83 13.72
C GLN A 67 21.94 15.92 12.95
N LEU A 68 22.40 14.82 13.55
CA LEU A 68 23.17 13.77 12.86
C LEU A 68 22.27 12.84 12.02
N ASP A 69 20.99 12.67 12.39
CA ASP A 69 19.99 11.98 11.56
C ASP A 69 19.44 12.86 10.42
N GLU A 70 19.34 14.18 10.60
CA GLU A 70 18.98 15.12 9.52
C GLU A 70 20.10 15.36 8.50
N GLN A 71 21.31 14.84 8.74
CA GLN A 71 22.40 14.83 7.76
C GLN A 71 22.67 13.45 7.16
N GLN A 72 21.70 12.53 7.20
CA GLN A 72 21.68 11.46 6.22
C GLN A 72 20.83 11.92 5.03
N PRO A 73 21.44 12.31 3.90
CA PRO A 73 20.67 12.56 2.70
C PRO A 73 19.88 11.29 2.37
N ASP A 74 18.55 11.43 2.34
CA ASP A 74 17.59 10.56 1.66
C ASP A 74 17.89 10.60 0.16
N VAL A 75 19.06 10.07 -0.18
CA VAL A 75 19.36 9.57 -1.49
C VAL A 75 18.95 8.12 -1.43
N SER A 76 17.92 7.78 -2.19
CA SER A 76 18.07 6.73 -3.19
C SER A 76 19.54 6.57 -3.56
N ARG A 77 20.28 5.76 -2.78
CA ARG A 77 21.69 5.49 -3.05
C ARG A 77 21.72 5.05 -4.50
N ALA A 78 22.42 5.82 -5.32
CA ALA A 78 22.51 5.66 -6.76
C ALA A 78 22.98 4.22 -7.09
N GLY A 79 22.02 3.29 -7.13
CA GLY A 79 22.26 1.87 -6.85
C GLY A 79 21.07 1.03 -6.30
N GLY A 80 19.84 1.55 -6.20
CA GLY A 80 18.60 0.76 -6.40
C GLY A 80 18.19 -0.30 -5.36
N VAL A 81 18.54 -0.15 -4.08
CA VAL A 81 18.08 -1.05 -3.01
C VAL A 81 16.91 -0.42 -2.24
N PRO A 82 15.75 -1.10 -2.12
CA PRO A 82 14.61 -0.56 -1.36
C PRO A 82 14.90 -0.39 0.14
N SER A 83 14.17 0.52 0.80
CA SER A 83 14.22 0.74 2.25
C SER A 83 13.86 -0.52 3.02
N GLY A 84 14.48 -0.71 4.18
CA GLY A 84 14.35 -1.93 4.99
C GLY A 84 15.29 -3.06 4.60
N PHE A 85 16.10 -2.91 3.55
CA PHE A 85 17.18 -3.84 3.21
C PHE A 85 18.54 -3.19 3.46
N ALA A 86 19.45 -3.95 4.10
CA ALA A 86 20.80 -3.46 4.38
C ALA A 86 21.64 -3.26 3.09
N ASN A 87 21.41 -4.09 2.07
CA ASN A 87 22.14 -4.08 0.81
C ASN A 87 21.39 -4.89 -0.28
N SER A 88 21.93 -4.90 -1.51
CA SER A 88 21.33 -5.57 -2.67
C SER A 88 21.29 -7.10 -2.54
N GLU A 89 22.21 -7.68 -1.77
CA GLU A 89 22.23 -9.11 -1.47
C GLU A 89 21.09 -9.48 -0.53
N ALA A 90 20.85 -8.70 0.53
CA ALA A 90 19.70 -8.89 1.42
C ALA A 90 18.37 -8.81 0.65
N PHE A 91 18.25 -7.84 -0.26
CA PHE A 91 17.08 -7.73 -1.14
C PHE A 91 16.94 -8.93 -2.08
N SER A 92 18.06 -9.41 -2.64
CA SER A 92 18.07 -10.60 -3.50
C SER A 92 17.67 -11.87 -2.76
N ASN A 93 18.21 -12.07 -1.55
CA ASN A 93 17.90 -13.21 -0.70
C ASN A 93 16.43 -13.20 -0.28
N PHE A 94 15.88 -12.04 0.05
CA PHE A 94 14.44 -11.88 0.30
C PHE A 94 13.60 -12.24 -0.93
N GLY A 95 13.96 -11.72 -2.11
CA GLY A 95 13.27 -12.07 -3.37
C GLY A 95 13.28 -13.57 -3.66
N ASN A 96 14.42 -14.24 -3.43
CA ASN A 96 14.55 -15.69 -3.59
C ASN A 96 13.71 -16.46 -2.57
N ALA A 97 13.67 -16.02 -1.30
CA ALA A 97 12.83 -16.63 -0.27
C ALA A 97 11.34 -16.56 -0.63
N VAL A 98 10.87 -15.38 -1.08
CA VAL A 98 9.49 -15.20 -1.55
C VAL A 98 9.16 -16.16 -2.69
N ARG A 99 10.01 -16.22 -3.72
CA ARG A 99 9.77 -17.08 -4.89
C ARG A 99 9.81 -18.57 -4.53
N THR A 100 10.77 -18.99 -3.71
CA THR A 100 10.88 -20.39 -3.26
C THR A 100 9.67 -20.81 -2.43
N GLY A 101 9.19 -19.92 -1.55
CA GLY A 101 7.99 -20.17 -0.76
C GLY A 101 6.73 -20.26 -1.63
N LEU A 102 6.59 -19.37 -2.61
CA LEU A 102 5.48 -19.42 -3.57
C LEU A 102 5.51 -20.70 -4.40
N GLU A 103 6.69 -21.08 -4.92
CA GLU A 103 6.89 -22.35 -5.64
C GLU A 103 6.51 -23.56 -4.76
N SER A 104 6.92 -23.56 -3.48
CA SER A 104 6.61 -24.64 -2.51
C SER A 104 5.12 -24.72 -2.17
N ALA A 105 4.42 -23.59 -2.18
CA ALA A 105 2.96 -23.52 -2.05
C ALA A 105 2.20 -23.88 -3.35
N GLY A 106 2.92 -24.22 -4.43
CA GLY A 106 2.35 -24.61 -5.71
C GLY A 106 2.07 -23.46 -6.69
N TYR A 107 2.56 -22.25 -6.40
CA TYR A 107 2.33 -21.05 -7.21
C TYR A 107 3.60 -20.63 -7.96
N ARG A 108 3.73 -21.12 -9.20
CA ARG A 108 4.94 -20.93 -10.04
C ARG A 108 4.83 -19.77 -11.03
N ASP A 109 3.63 -19.28 -11.27
CA ASP A 109 3.30 -18.20 -12.21
C ASP A 109 3.15 -16.83 -11.53
N VAL A 110 3.52 -16.72 -10.26
CA VAL A 110 3.38 -15.49 -9.48
C VAL A 110 4.59 -14.60 -9.67
N GLU A 111 4.34 -13.34 -10.01
CA GLU A 111 5.35 -12.29 -9.99
C GLU A 111 5.22 -11.46 -8.70
N PRO A 112 6.14 -11.61 -7.73
CA PRO A 112 6.15 -10.84 -6.51
C PRO A 112 6.77 -9.45 -6.72
N ILE A 113 6.11 -8.44 -6.16
CA ILE A 113 6.42 -7.02 -6.35
C ILE A 113 6.42 -6.35 -4.96
N LEU A 114 7.54 -5.79 -4.53
CA LEU A 114 7.60 -4.95 -3.33
C LEU A 114 6.93 -3.60 -3.62
N GLN A 115 6.12 -3.11 -2.69
CA GLN A 115 5.33 -1.90 -2.85
C GLN A 115 5.46 -0.94 -1.66
N GLY A 116 4.97 0.27 -1.88
CA GLY A 116 4.66 1.19 -0.79
C GLY A 116 5.91 1.78 -0.14
N SER A 117 5.89 1.85 1.19
CA SER A 117 6.87 2.64 1.94
C SER A 117 8.30 2.14 1.82
N ALA A 118 8.49 0.83 1.62
CA ALA A 118 9.80 0.25 1.34
C ALA A 118 10.38 0.73 0.00
N VAL A 119 9.54 1.09 -0.98
CA VAL A 119 9.99 1.58 -2.29
C VAL A 119 10.19 3.08 -2.28
N THR A 120 9.32 3.83 -1.61
CA THR A 120 9.37 5.30 -1.60
C THR A 120 10.24 5.88 -0.49
N GLY A 121 10.66 5.06 0.49
CA GLY A 121 11.28 5.52 1.72
C GLY A 121 10.32 6.31 2.63
N LYS A 122 9.00 6.31 2.35
CA LYS A 122 8.03 7.16 3.07
C LYS A 122 6.69 6.46 3.29
N ASN A 123 6.10 6.66 4.47
CA ASN A 123 4.74 6.24 4.79
C ASN A 123 3.73 6.92 3.84
N PHE A 124 2.89 6.13 3.18
CA PHE A 124 1.87 6.66 2.27
C PHE A 124 0.84 7.56 2.96
N LYS A 125 0.48 7.29 4.22
CA LYS A 125 -0.56 8.04 4.94
C LYS A 125 -0.03 9.30 5.62
N THR A 126 1.15 9.21 6.23
CA THR A 126 1.69 10.29 7.08
C THR A 126 2.81 11.08 6.42
N GLY A 127 3.37 10.59 5.31
CA GLY A 127 4.54 11.18 4.66
C GLY A 127 5.85 11.02 5.45
N GLN A 128 5.81 10.43 6.64
CA GLN A 128 6.98 10.20 7.48
C GLN A 128 7.97 9.25 6.79
N SER A 129 9.26 9.51 6.98
CA SER A 129 10.32 8.64 6.47
C SER A 129 10.19 7.21 7.02
N PHE A 130 10.72 6.27 6.25
CA PHE A 130 10.76 4.86 6.60
C PHE A 130 11.48 4.69 7.95
N ASP A 131 10.84 3.94 8.85
CA ASP A 131 11.31 3.59 10.18
C ASP A 131 11.50 4.77 11.18
N VAL A 132 10.93 5.94 10.92
CA VAL A 132 10.93 7.04 11.90
C VAL A 132 9.76 6.88 12.87
N GLY A 133 10.08 6.51 14.12
CA GLY A 133 9.11 6.36 15.21
C GLY A 133 8.22 5.12 15.11
N ARG A 134 8.58 4.15 14.27
CA ARG A 134 7.86 2.88 14.04
C ARG A 134 8.75 1.88 13.30
N ASP A 135 8.38 0.61 13.29
CA ASP A 135 8.88 -0.36 12.32
C ASP A 135 7.93 -0.41 11.12
N SER A 136 8.42 -0.10 9.93
CA SER A 136 7.61 -0.08 8.71
C SER A 136 7.41 -1.50 8.18
N ASP A 137 6.24 -1.79 7.65
CA ASP A 137 5.87 -3.06 7.04
C ASP A 137 6.41 -3.23 5.61
N PHE A 138 6.45 -4.48 5.16
CA PHE A 138 6.68 -4.84 3.77
C PHE A 138 5.38 -5.28 3.10
N ASP A 139 4.89 -4.41 2.22
CA ASP A 139 3.79 -4.73 1.31
C ASP A 139 4.31 -5.44 0.05
N ILE A 140 3.86 -6.67 -0.18
CA ILE A 140 4.18 -7.45 -1.39
C ILE A 140 2.91 -7.70 -2.21
N GLY A 141 2.89 -7.18 -3.43
CA GLY A 141 1.93 -7.52 -4.46
C GLY A 141 2.30 -8.85 -5.13
N LEU A 142 1.40 -9.82 -5.08
CA LEU A 142 1.50 -11.10 -5.77
C LEU A 142 0.68 -11.04 -7.06
N ALA A 143 1.34 -10.80 -8.19
CA ALA A 143 0.66 -10.72 -9.47
C ALA A 143 0.53 -12.09 -10.13
N SER A 144 -0.69 -12.62 -10.20
CA SER A 144 -1.03 -13.84 -10.95
C SER A 144 -2.55 -13.95 -11.16
N PRO A 145 -3.03 -14.13 -12.41
CA PRO A 145 -4.44 -14.41 -12.66
C PRO A 145 -4.91 -15.72 -12.01
N SER A 146 -4.05 -16.75 -11.98
CA SER A 146 -4.41 -18.06 -11.44
C SER A 146 -4.54 -18.02 -9.91
N LEU A 147 -3.63 -17.32 -9.23
CA LEU A 147 -3.67 -17.10 -7.79
C LEU A 147 -4.89 -16.26 -7.39
N LEU A 148 -5.22 -15.22 -8.16
CA LEU A 148 -6.41 -14.40 -7.91
C LEU A 148 -7.71 -15.21 -8.06
N LYS A 149 -7.80 -16.04 -9.11
CA LYS A 149 -8.93 -16.96 -9.31
C LYS A 149 -9.04 -17.96 -8.16
N ARG A 150 -7.91 -18.49 -7.67
CA ARG A 150 -7.89 -19.38 -6.49
C ARG A 150 -8.37 -18.65 -5.24
N ALA A 151 -7.97 -17.40 -5.04
CA ALA A 151 -8.44 -16.60 -3.92
C ALA A 151 -9.96 -16.37 -3.98
N GLU A 152 -10.51 -16.05 -5.16
CA GLU A 152 -11.96 -15.93 -5.37
C GLU A 152 -12.68 -17.25 -5.02
N ALA A 153 -12.18 -18.39 -5.52
CA ALA A 153 -12.74 -19.71 -5.25
C ALA A 153 -12.72 -20.10 -3.76
N LEU A 154 -11.78 -19.57 -2.99
CA LEU A 154 -11.67 -19.75 -1.53
C LEU A 154 -12.53 -18.75 -0.72
N GLY A 155 -13.31 -17.91 -1.40
CA GLY A 155 -14.18 -16.92 -0.80
C GLY A 155 -13.46 -15.67 -0.27
N ILE A 156 -12.24 -15.39 -0.76
CA ILE A 156 -11.50 -14.18 -0.40
C ILE A 156 -12.11 -13.01 -1.18
N LYS A 157 -12.46 -11.93 -0.46
CA LYS A 157 -13.12 -10.76 -1.04
C LYS A 157 -12.20 -10.06 -2.04
N LEU A 158 -12.65 -9.98 -3.29
CA LEU A 158 -11.99 -9.18 -4.32
C LEU A 158 -12.44 -7.71 -4.26
N ARG A 159 -11.62 -6.82 -4.80
CA ARG A 159 -11.81 -5.36 -4.85
C ARG A 159 -11.52 -4.84 -6.26
N SER A 160 -11.80 -3.55 -6.48
CA SER A 160 -11.48 -2.84 -7.73
C SER A 160 -11.99 -3.58 -8.98
N GLY A 161 -13.26 -3.97 -8.99
CA GLY A 161 -13.85 -4.70 -10.13
C GLY A 161 -13.26 -6.10 -10.32
N LYS A 162 -12.95 -6.81 -9.23
CA LYS A 162 -12.36 -8.17 -9.22
C LYS A 162 -10.92 -8.28 -9.73
N THR A 163 -10.16 -7.19 -9.72
CA THR A 163 -8.77 -7.19 -10.22
C THR A 163 -7.73 -7.45 -9.13
N ARG A 164 -8.12 -7.47 -7.85
CA ARG A 164 -7.21 -7.66 -6.72
C ARG A 164 -7.92 -8.05 -5.43
N THR A 165 -7.15 -8.37 -4.38
CA THR A 165 -7.62 -8.45 -2.99
C THR A 165 -7.30 -7.16 -2.20
N GLY A 166 -7.73 -7.11 -0.94
CA GLY A 166 -7.02 -6.29 0.07
C GLY A 166 -5.83 -7.06 0.65
N PRO A 167 -5.13 -6.52 1.67
CA PRO A 167 -4.16 -7.28 2.45
C PRO A 167 -4.78 -8.59 2.95
N LEU A 168 -4.09 -9.71 2.72
CA LEU A 168 -4.53 -11.03 3.12
C LEU A 168 -4.42 -11.17 4.64
N MET A 169 -5.52 -11.60 5.27
CA MET A 169 -5.53 -11.88 6.71
C MET A 169 -4.99 -13.28 6.99
N ALA A 170 -4.67 -13.59 8.26
CA ALA A 170 -4.16 -14.89 8.68
C ALA A 170 -5.01 -16.08 8.17
N ARG A 171 -6.34 -15.94 8.20
CA ARG A 171 -7.27 -16.95 7.66
C ARG A 171 -7.07 -17.17 6.15
N ASP A 172 -6.90 -16.08 5.41
CA ASP A 172 -6.78 -16.12 3.95
C ASP A 172 -5.41 -16.71 3.55
N LEU A 173 -4.34 -16.31 4.26
CA LEU A 173 -3.00 -16.89 4.13
C LEU A 173 -2.99 -18.39 4.40
N HIS A 174 -3.68 -18.84 5.46
CA HIS A 174 -3.81 -20.27 5.76
C HIS A 174 -4.52 -21.04 4.63
N ARG A 175 -5.64 -20.51 4.12
CA ARG A 175 -6.39 -21.16 3.01
C ARG A 175 -5.61 -21.22 1.69
N LEU A 176 -4.70 -20.27 1.48
CA LEU A 176 -3.81 -20.23 0.33
C LEU A 176 -2.50 -21.02 0.56
N GLY A 177 -2.25 -21.57 1.75
CA GLY A 177 -0.98 -22.24 2.05
C GLY A 177 0.22 -21.28 2.10
N LEU A 178 0.00 -19.99 2.34
CA LEU A 178 1.03 -18.95 2.39
C LEU A 178 1.39 -18.50 3.81
N LYS A 179 0.76 -19.08 4.84
CA LYS A 179 0.97 -18.68 6.24
C LYS A 179 2.43 -18.83 6.66
N ASP A 180 3.01 -20.01 6.43
CA ASP A 180 4.38 -20.30 6.86
C ASP A 180 5.40 -19.43 6.12
N LEU A 181 5.13 -19.13 4.84
CA LEU A 181 5.93 -18.19 4.06
C LEU A 181 5.93 -16.80 4.69
N VAL A 182 4.77 -16.26 5.06
CA VAL A 182 4.69 -14.94 5.70
C VAL A 182 5.40 -14.93 7.04
N THR A 183 5.26 -16.00 7.84
CA THR A 183 5.99 -16.17 9.11
C THR A 183 7.50 -16.14 8.89
N GLN A 184 8.02 -16.95 7.95
CA GLN A 184 9.43 -16.99 7.62
C GLN A 184 9.95 -15.61 7.16
N LEU A 185 9.21 -14.92 6.28
CA LEU A 185 9.64 -13.62 5.76
C LEU A 185 9.65 -12.54 6.85
N THR A 186 8.68 -12.57 7.76
CA THR A 186 8.61 -11.66 8.92
C THR A 186 9.79 -11.90 9.86
N GLU A 187 10.12 -13.16 10.12
CA GLU A 187 11.29 -13.52 10.94
C GLU A 187 12.62 -13.13 10.27
N GLN A 188 12.71 -13.24 8.95
CA GLN A 188 13.88 -12.86 8.16
C GLN A 188 14.07 -11.34 8.12
N SER A 189 12.99 -10.58 7.92
CA SER A 189 13.03 -9.12 7.76
C SER A 189 12.97 -8.35 9.07
N LYS A 190 12.59 -9.03 10.18
CA LYS A 190 12.29 -8.42 11.48
C LYS A 190 11.19 -7.34 11.41
N ARG A 191 10.25 -7.49 10.47
CA ARG A 191 9.12 -6.57 10.27
C ARG A 191 7.95 -7.31 9.63
N ASP A 192 6.74 -6.79 9.84
CA ASP A 192 5.53 -7.39 9.30
C ASP A 192 5.55 -7.45 7.77
N VAL A 193 5.09 -8.58 7.22
CA VAL A 193 4.94 -8.79 5.78
C VAL A 193 3.47 -8.94 5.44
N HIS A 194 3.01 -8.16 4.49
CA HIS A 194 1.63 -8.16 4.03
C HIS A 194 1.53 -8.51 2.55
N PHE A 195 0.68 -9.48 2.23
CA PHE A 195 0.45 -9.90 0.86
C PHE A 195 -0.86 -9.33 0.32
N MET A 196 -0.83 -8.87 -0.93
CA MET A 196 -2.01 -8.53 -1.71
C MET A 196 -1.93 -9.23 -3.06
N ILE A 197 -3.02 -9.83 -3.53
CA ILE A 197 -3.04 -10.52 -4.82
C ILE A 197 -3.59 -9.57 -5.87
N TYR A 198 -2.92 -9.50 -7.02
CA TYR A 198 -3.32 -8.73 -8.19
C TYR A 198 -3.48 -9.64 -9.40
N ASN A 199 -4.39 -9.28 -10.31
CA ASN A 199 -4.57 -10.03 -11.55
C ASN A 199 -3.33 -9.94 -12.44
N SER A 200 -2.63 -8.81 -12.43
CA SER A 200 -1.45 -8.59 -13.27
C SER A 200 -0.42 -7.67 -12.60
N PRO A 201 0.85 -7.70 -13.05
CA PRO A 201 1.86 -6.76 -12.59
C PRO A 201 1.50 -5.30 -12.87
N ALA A 202 0.78 -5.03 -13.97
CA ALA A 202 0.33 -3.68 -14.31
C ALA A 202 -0.63 -3.14 -13.24
N ASN A 203 -1.61 -3.94 -12.80
CA ASN A 203 -2.55 -3.53 -11.75
C ASN A 203 -1.87 -3.28 -10.40
N ALA A 204 -0.79 -4.04 -10.09
CA ALA A 204 0.00 -3.78 -8.90
C ALA A 204 0.74 -2.43 -9.00
N LYS A 205 1.46 -2.21 -10.11
CA LYS A 205 2.28 -1.00 -10.32
C LYS A 205 1.46 0.28 -10.45
N GLU A 206 0.24 0.21 -10.99
CA GLU A 206 -0.69 1.34 -11.05
C GLU A 206 -1.14 1.79 -9.65
N ARG A 207 -1.21 0.86 -8.70
CA ARG A 207 -1.73 1.14 -7.35
C ARG A 207 -0.72 1.84 -6.44
N ALA A 208 0.55 1.51 -6.56
CA ALA A 208 1.59 2.01 -5.67
C ALA A 208 2.97 1.97 -6.33
N PRO A 209 3.90 2.86 -5.93
CA PRO A 209 5.31 2.72 -6.26
C PRO A 209 5.80 1.31 -5.95
N SER A 210 6.49 0.71 -6.91
CA SER A 210 6.68 -0.74 -6.97
C SER A 210 8.04 -1.11 -7.54
N VAL A 211 8.67 -2.13 -6.96
CA VAL A 211 9.88 -2.77 -7.50
C VAL A 211 9.63 -4.28 -7.57
N THR A 212 9.85 -4.89 -8.73
CA THR A 212 9.77 -6.35 -8.89
C THR A 212 10.86 -7.01 -8.05
N LEU A 213 10.51 -8.03 -7.26
CA LEU A 213 11.52 -8.76 -6.50
C LEU A 213 12.44 -9.53 -7.46
N PRO A 214 13.76 -9.48 -7.24
CA PRO A 214 14.72 -10.15 -8.11
C PRO A 214 14.48 -11.67 -8.16
N ASN A 215 14.93 -12.27 -9.24
CA ASN A 215 14.96 -13.71 -9.41
C ASN A 215 16.42 -14.09 -9.70
N ALA A 216 17.07 -14.80 -8.78
CA ALA A 216 18.45 -15.24 -9.00
C ALA A 216 18.63 -16.11 -10.24
N LYS A 217 17.57 -16.80 -10.71
CA LYS A 217 17.59 -17.57 -11.97
C LYS A 217 17.60 -16.69 -13.23
N LYS A 218 17.31 -15.39 -13.10
CA LYS A 218 17.32 -14.37 -14.18
C LYS A 218 18.50 -13.38 -14.04
N ARG A 219 19.68 -13.82 -13.61
CA ARG A 219 20.88 -12.98 -13.78
C ARG A 219 21.18 -12.85 -15.28
N ALA A 220 21.16 -11.61 -15.77
CA ALA A 220 21.65 -11.22 -17.09
C ALA A 220 23.10 -11.70 -17.29
N PRO A 221 23.53 -11.96 -18.54
CA PRO A 221 24.88 -12.43 -18.83
C PRO A 221 25.91 -11.47 -18.24
N SER A 222 26.90 -12.03 -17.53
CA SER A 222 28.09 -11.30 -17.12
C SER A 222 28.65 -10.57 -18.34
N VAL A 223 28.69 -9.24 -18.30
CA VAL A 223 29.40 -8.45 -19.29
C VAL A 223 30.88 -8.81 -19.13
N THR A 224 31.36 -9.70 -19.99
CA THR A 224 32.79 -9.91 -20.20
C THR A 224 33.34 -8.59 -20.75
N LEU A 225 34.08 -7.86 -19.92
CA LEU A 225 34.87 -6.72 -20.39
C LEU A 225 35.87 -7.26 -21.45
N PRO A 226 35.96 -6.65 -22.63
CA PRO A 226 36.97 -7.04 -23.60
C PRO A 226 38.36 -6.83 -22.99
N ASN A 227 39.17 -7.89 -23.00
CA ASN A 227 40.59 -7.82 -22.67
C ASN A 227 41.24 -6.70 -23.47
N LEU A 228 41.74 -5.68 -22.76
CA LEU A 228 42.65 -4.70 -23.31
C LEU A 228 43.96 -5.46 -23.59
N LYS A 229 44.25 -5.68 -24.87
CA LYS A 229 45.56 -6.19 -25.29
C LYS A 229 46.54 -5.01 -25.26
N ASP A 230 47.72 -5.30 -24.73
CA ASP A 230 48.89 -4.43 -24.61
C ASP A 230 49.32 -3.80 -25.94
#